data_AF-A0A512J4M3-F1
#
_entry.id   AF-A0A512J4M3-F1
#
_cell.length_a   1.000
_cell.length_b   1.000
_cell.length_c   1.000
_cell.angle_alpha   90.00
_cell.angle_beta   90.00
_cell.angle_gamma   90.00
#
_symmetry.space_group_name_H-M   'P 1'
#
loop_
_entity.id
_entity.type
_entity.pdbx_description
1 polymer ?
#
loop_
_entity_poly.entity_id
_entity_poly.type
_entity_poly.pdbx_seq_one_letter_code
_entity_poly.pdbx_strand_id
1 'polypeptide(L)' 'MHDRPAEIRPSEAERIAFAYRMAARGDAWLALVRAIEDALVDLDRADRHVERQAALTSRGYVRGGSDRAHR' A
#
# COMPACT_ATOMS: atom_id res chain seq x y z
N MET A 1 28.34 32.53 -11.12
CA MET A 1 27.74 31.37 -10.44
C MET A 1 26.57 30.90 -11.28
N HIS A 2 26.74 29.88 -12.11
CA HIS A 2 25.63 29.31 -12.85
C HIS A 2 24.78 28.50 -11.88
N ASP A 3 23.61 29.04 -11.57
CA ASP A 3 22.53 28.33 -10.89
C ASP A 3 22.16 27.15 -11.80
N ARG A 4 22.49 25.94 -11.36
CA ARG A 4 22.24 24.72 -12.14
C ARG A 4 20.72 24.58 -12.17
N PRO A 5 20.05 24.49 -13.34
CA PRO A 5 18.60 24.32 -13.36
C PRO A 5 18.30 23.08 -12.54
N ALA A 6 17.52 23.24 -11.46
CA ALA A 6 17.06 22.11 -10.68
C ALA A 6 16.41 21.16 -11.68
N GLU A 7 16.99 19.98 -11.90
CA GLU A 7 16.33 18.91 -12.64
C GLU A 7 15.01 18.68 -11.92
N ILE A 8 13.90 19.18 -12.49
CA ILE A 8 12.56 18.93 -11.97
C ILE A 8 12.28 17.47 -12.27
N ARG A 9 12.76 16.61 -11.38
CA ARG A 9 12.50 15.19 -11.44
C ARG A 9 11.05 14.99 -11.04
N PRO A 10 10.24 14.28 -11.86
CA PRO A 10 8.89 13.96 -11.46
C PRO A 10 8.93 13.18 -10.15
N SER A 11 8.04 13.55 -9.24
CA SER A 11 7.76 12.79 -8.03
C SER A 11 7.42 11.35 -8.39
N GLU A 12 7.55 10.46 -7.41
CA GLU A 12 7.14 9.06 -7.60
C GLU A 12 5.67 8.93 -7.99
N ALA A 13 4.79 9.75 -7.36
CA ALA A 13 3.37 9.79 -7.71
C ALA A 13 3.15 10.19 -9.18
N GLU A 14 3.87 11.19 -9.67
CA GLU A 14 3.79 11.62 -11.08
C GLU A 14 4.31 10.53 -12.04
N ARG A 15 5.38 9.81 -11.66
CA ARG A 15 5.89 8.68 -12.45
C ARG A 15 4.87 7.53 -12.52
N ILE A 16 4.22 7.21 -11.40
CA ILE A 16 3.17 6.19 -11.33
C ILE A 16 1.96 6.62 -12.18
N ALA A 17 1.47 7.85 -12.01
CA ALA A 17 0.36 8.39 -12.79
C ALA A 17 0.65 8.37 -14.29
N PHE A 18 1.88 8.72 -14.69
CA PHE A 18 2.32 8.64 -16.08
C PHE A 18 2.29 7.21 -16.61
N ALA A 19 2.73 6.21 -15.82
CA ALA A 19 2.68 4.81 -16.21
C ALA A 19 1.24 4.32 -16.47
N TYR A 20 0.29 4.66 -15.59
CA TYR A 20 -1.13 4.34 -15.81
C TYR A 20 -1.71 5.04 -17.04
N ARG A 21 -1.37 6.31 -17.27
CA ARG A 21 -1.81 7.04 -18.46
C ARG A 21 -1.29 6.41 -19.75
N MET A 22 -0.04 5.95 -19.75
CA MET A 22 0.54 5.21 -20.88
C MET A 22 -0.18 3.87 -21.11
N ALA A 23 -0.44 3.12 -20.03
CA ALA A 23 -1.18 1.86 -20.10
C ALA A 23 -2.64 2.02 -20.58
N ALA A 24 -3.25 3.18 -20.31
CA ALA A 24 -4.58 3.57 -20.76
C ALA A 24 -4.60 4.26 -22.14
N ARG A 25 -3.47 4.24 -22.88
CA ARG A 25 -3.34 4.89 -24.21
C ARG A 25 -3.75 6.37 -24.20
N GLY A 26 -3.49 7.07 -23.10
CA GLY A 26 -3.79 8.48 -22.93
C GLY A 26 -5.15 8.80 -22.32
N ASP A 27 -6.03 7.80 -22.11
CA ASP A 27 -7.30 7.98 -21.41
C ASP A 27 -7.05 8.19 -19.91
N ALA A 28 -7.19 9.44 -19.46
CA ALA A 28 -6.94 9.82 -18.08
C ALA A 28 -7.99 9.26 -17.10
N TRP A 29 -9.24 9.09 -17.54
CA TRP A 29 -10.29 8.54 -16.69
C TRP A 29 -10.07 7.05 -16.47
N LEU A 30 -9.80 6.29 -17.53
CA LEU A 30 -9.46 4.87 -17.43
C LEU A 30 -8.18 4.65 -16.61
N ALA A 31 -7.16 5.50 -16.77
CA ALA A 31 -5.95 5.45 -15.97
C ALA A 31 -6.22 5.63 -14.47
N LEU A 32 -7.07 6.60 -14.12
CA LEU A 32 -7.47 6.87 -12.74
C LEU A 32 -8.25 5.70 -12.14
N VAL A 33 -9.24 5.17 -12.86
CA VAL A 33 -10.04 4.02 -12.42
C VAL A 33 -9.13 2.83 -12.12
N ARG A 34 -8.20 2.49 -13.03
CA ARG A 34 -7.25 1.39 -12.83
C ARG A 34 -6.32 1.60 -11.62
N ALA A 35 -5.81 2.82 -11.45
CA ALA A 35 -4.95 3.13 -10.31
C ALA A 35 -5.69 2.98 -8.97
N ILE A 36 -6.98 3.36 -8.93
CA ILE A 36 -7.83 3.17 -7.74
C ILE A 36 -8.13 1.69 -7.50
N GLU A 37 -8.45 0.92 -8.54
CA GLU A 37 -8.68 -0.53 -8.44
C GLU A 37 -7.45 -1.24 -7.85
N ASP A 38 -6.26 -0.94 -8.37
CA ASP A 38 -5.01 -1.54 -7.87
C ASP A 38 -4.73 -1.11 -6.41
N ALA A 39 -4.98 0.16 -6.06
CA ALA A 39 -4.84 0.63 -4.68
C ALA A 39 -5.81 -0.06 -3.70
N LEU A 40 -7.05 -0.33 -4.13
CA LEU A 40 -8.03 -1.07 -3.32
C LEU A 40 -7.64 -2.54 -3.16
N VAL A 41 -7.08 -3.16 -4.20
CA VAL A 41 -6.54 -4.52 -4.12
C VAL A 41 -5.35 -4.58 -3.15
N ASP A 42 -4.46 -3.58 -3.20
CA ASP A 42 -3.33 -3.50 -2.28
C ASP A 42 -3.78 -3.26 -0.83
N LEU A 43 -4.85 -2.49 -0.62
CA LEU A 43 -5.48 -2.34 0.69
C LEU A 43 -6.04 -3.67 1.22
N ASP A 44 -6.83 -4.39 0.40
CA ASP A 44 -7.37 -5.71 0.78
C ASP A 44 -6.23 -6.73 1.08
N ARG A 45 -5.14 -6.69 0.31
CA ARG A 45 -3.95 -7.52 0.59
C ARG A 45 -3.30 -7.17 1.93
N ALA A 46 -3.20 -5.86 2.23
CA ALA A 46 -2.65 -5.38 3.49
C ALA A 46 -3.55 -5.75 4.69
N ASP A 47 -4.86 -5.57 4.57
CA ASP A 47 -5.84 -5.94 5.59
C ASP A 47 -5.79 -7.44 5.89
N ARG A 48 -5.75 -8.28 4.84
CA ARG A 48 -5.57 -9.72 5.03
C ARG A 48 -4.25 -10.09 5.69
N HIS A 49 -3.19 -9.29 5.53
CA HIS A 49 -1.95 -9.51 6.26
C HIS A 49 -2.11 -9.21 7.75
N VAL A 50 -2.81 -8.13 8.09
CA VAL A 50 -3.10 -7.74 9.48
C VAL A 50 -4.03 -8.74 10.15
N GLU A 51 -5.09 -9.21 9.49
CA GLU A 51 -6.00 -10.23 10.03
C GLU A 51 -5.29 -11.56 10.30
N ARG A 52 -4.40 -11.99 9.39
CA ARG A 52 -3.58 -13.20 9.59
C ARG A 52 -2.59 -13.04 10.76
N GLN A 53 -2.00 -11.86 10.95
CA GLN A 53 -1.12 -11.59 12.08
C GLN A 53 -1.93 -11.51 13.39
N ALA A 54 -3.07 -10.84 13.42
CA ALA A 54 -3.95 -10.76 14.59
C ALA A 54 -4.47 -12.14 15.05
N ALA A 55 -4.78 -13.04 14.11
CA ALA A 55 -5.15 -14.42 14.41
C ALA A 55 -4.02 -15.22 15.08
N LEU A 56 -2.76 -14.97 14.70
CA LEU A 56 -1.58 -15.58 15.35
C LEU A 56 -1.30 -14.96 16.73
N THR A 57 -1.50 -13.65 16.89
CA THR A 57 -1.35 -12.96 18.18
C THR A 57 -2.43 -13.39 19.18
N SER A 58 -3.68 -13.60 18.74
CA SER A 58 -4.78 -14.07 19.60
C SER A 58 -4.53 -15.46 20.18
N ARG A 59 -3.99 -16.40 19.39
CA ARG A 59 -3.57 -17.72 19.91
C ARG A 59 -2.37 -17.66 20.85
N GLY A 60 -1.43 -16.76 20.62
CA GLY A 60 -0.29 -16.53 21.52
C GLY A 60 -0.69 -15.89 22.87
N TYR A 61 -1.65 -14.95 22.85
CA TYR A 61 -2.12 -14.24 24.04
C TYR A 61 -2.98 -15.14 24.96
N VAL A 62 -3.81 -16.03 24.38
CA VAL A 62 -4.63 -16.99 25.15
C VAL A 62 -3.78 -18.03 25.89
N ARG A 63 -2.58 -18.39 25.39
CA ARG A 63 -1.67 -19.31 26.08
C ARG A 63 -0.77 -18.65 27.13
N GLY A 64 -0.57 -17.33 27.06
CA GLY A 64 0.22 -16.56 28.04
C GLY A 64 -0.59 -16.01 29.23
N GLY A 65 -1.93 -16.02 29.12
CA GLY A 65 -2.85 -15.54 30.16
C GLY A 65 -3.40 -16.64 31.08
N SER A 66 -3.40 -17.90 30.65
CA SER A 66 -3.92 -19.04 31.44
C SER A 66 -2.91 -19.67 32.39
N ASP A 67 -1.62 -19.32 32.29
CA ASP A 67 -0.56 -19.82 33.18
C ASP A 67 -0.26 -18.87 34.37
N ARG A 68 -1.05 -17.80 34.53
CA ARG A 68 -0.95 -16.83 35.64
C ARG A 68 -2.21 -16.72 36.50
N ALA A 69 -2.99 -17.80 36.58
CA ALA A 69 -4.18 -17.88 37.44
C ALA A 69 -4.16 -19.10 38.39
N HIS A 70 -2.98 -19.62 38.72
CA HIS A 70 -2.83 -20.66 39.73
C HIS A 70 -1.54 -20.49 40.55
N ARG A 71 -1.50 -19.46 41.39
CA ARG A 71 -0.59 -19.43 42.54
C ARG A 71 -1.17 -18.63 43.69
#